data_AF-A0AAV5M7K9-F1
#
_entry.id   AF-A0AAV5M7K9-F1
#
_cell.length_a   1.000
_cell.length_b   1.000
_cell.length_c   1.000
_cell.angle_alpha   90.00
_cell.angle_beta   90.00
_cell.angle_gamma   90.00
#
_symmetry.space_group_name_H-M   'P 1'
#
loop_
_entity.id
_entity.type
_entity.pdbx_description
1 polymer ?
#
loop_
_entity_poly.entity_id
_entity_poly.type
_entity_poly.pdbx_seq_one_letter_code
_entity_poly.pdbx_strand_id
1 'polypeptide(L)'
;MGIGLNFTSASMAAVAIVESIHREIGVEQGFSDDSQAIVHLSVVWLPPYHFPVGLSEAFVAVGQTTFFYSELPKTMSSIASNLFILGMAAASLVASFITSTVDDITKRLGGESWVSSNIN
;
A
#
# COMPACT_ATOMS: atom_id res chain seq x y z
N MET A 1 4.70 -17.75 0.60
CA MET A 1 5.13 -16.49 -0.04
C MET A 1 4.56 -16.33 -1.45
N GLY A 2 4.79 -17.26 -2.39
CA GLY A 2 4.35 -17.10 -3.80
C GLY A 2 2.85 -16.84 -4.02
N ILE A 3 1.96 -17.53 -3.30
CA ILE A 3 0.50 -17.29 -3.39
C ILE A 3 0.15 -15.86 -2.94
N GLY A 4 0.77 -15.36 -1.88
CA GLY A 4 0.54 -14.00 -1.39
C GLY A 4 0.96 -12.94 -2.41
N LEU A 5 2.10 -13.14 -3.09
CA LEU A 5 2.58 -12.22 -4.15
C LEU A 5 1.59 -12.11 -5.32
N ASN A 6 0.95 -13.21 -5.72
CA ASN A 6 -0.09 -13.18 -6.76
C ASN A 6 -1.28 -12.32 -6.34
N PHE A 7 -1.72 -12.43 -5.08
CA PHE A 7 -2.80 -11.60 -4.54
C PHE A 7 -2.40 -10.12 -4.41
N THR A 8 -1.15 -9.82 -4.05
CA THR A 8 -0.64 -8.43 -4.06
C THR A 8 -0.69 -7.84 -5.48
N SER A 9 -0.25 -8.60 -6.49
CA SER A 9 -0.33 -8.16 -7.88
C SER A 9 -1.77 -7.93 -8.35
N ALA A 10 -2.69 -8.84 -8.00
CA ALA A 10 -4.10 -8.71 -8.33
C ALA A 10 -4.74 -7.50 -7.64
N SER A 11 -4.38 -7.24 -6.38
CA SER A 11 -4.83 -6.05 -5.65
C SER A 11 -4.35 -4.77 -6.31
N MET A 12 -3.06 -4.67 -6.66
CA MET A 12 -2.53 -3.49 -7.34
C MET A 12 -3.23 -3.22 -8.67
N ALA A 13 -3.60 -4.26 -9.42
CA ALA A 13 -4.41 -4.11 -10.63
C ALA A 13 -5.83 -3.58 -10.31
N ALA A 14 -6.47 -4.08 -9.25
CA ALA A 14 -7.77 -3.58 -8.81
C ALA A 14 -7.71 -2.11 -8.36
N VAL A 15 -6.69 -1.72 -7.58
CA VAL A 15 -6.45 -0.31 -7.18
C VAL A 15 -6.29 0.57 -8.41
N ALA A 16 -5.47 0.16 -9.38
CA ALA A 16 -5.25 0.93 -10.59
C ALA A 16 -6.54 1.16 -11.40
N ILE A 17 -7.42 0.16 -11.47
CA ILE A 17 -8.73 0.29 -12.13
C ILE A 17 -9.63 1.25 -11.37
N VAL A 18 -9.75 1.11 -10.05
CA VAL A 18 -10.58 1.99 -9.22
C VAL A 18 -10.11 3.43 -9.32
N GLU A 19 -8.80 3.66 -9.25
CA GLU A 19 -8.20 4.99 -9.37
C GLU A 19 -8.42 5.60 -10.76
N SER A 20 -8.37 4.78 -11.81
CA SER A 20 -8.65 5.26 -13.17
C SER A 20 -10.09 5.75 -13.33
N ILE A 21 -11.06 5.04 -12.73
CA ILE A 21 -12.48 5.42 -12.74
C ILE A 21 -12.68 6.66 -11.86
N HIS A 22 -12.05 6.72 -10.69
CA HIS A 22 -12.12 7.86 -9.79
C HIS A 22 -11.64 9.14 -10.47
N ARG A 23 -10.50 9.06 -11.17
CA ARG A 23 -9.92 10.16 -11.93
C ARG A 23 -10.81 10.59 -13.09
N GLU A 24 -11.42 9.65 -13.83
CA GLU A 24 -12.33 9.96 -14.93
C GLU A 24 -13.54 10.77 -14.45
N ILE A 25 -14.16 10.35 -13.34
CA ILE A 25 -15.31 11.06 -12.73
C ILE A 25 -14.89 12.46 -12.23
N GLY A 26 -13.70 12.60 -11.64
CA GLY A 26 -13.18 13.91 -11.21
C GLY A 26 -13.00 14.90 -12.36
N VAL A 27 -12.53 14.42 -13.51
CA VAL A 27 -12.37 15.25 -14.72
C VAL A 27 -13.72 15.64 -15.33
N GLU A 28 -14.68 14.72 -15.40
CA GLU A 28 -16.01 14.98 -15.97
C GLU A 28 -16.81 16.01 -15.15
N GLN A 29 -16.60 16.06 -13.84
CA GLN A 29 -17.29 17.01 -12.96
C GLN A 29 -16.66 18.41 -12.95
N GLY A 30 -15.61 18.64 -13.77
CA GLY A 30 -14.95 19.94 -13.90
C GLY A 30 -14.07 20.31 -12.70
N PHE A 31 -13.74 19.34 -11.85
CA PHE A 31 -12.96 19.52 -10.63
C PHE A 31 -11.46 19.40 -10.85
N SER A 32 -10.99 19.48 -12.09
CA SER A 32 -9.58 19.41 -12.46
C SER A 32 -8.68 20.45 -11.76
N ASP A 33 -9.27 21.47 -11.12
CA ASP A 33 -8.57 22.61 -10.49
C ASP A 33 -9.21 23.04 -9.13
N ASP A 34 -10.17 22.26 -8.59
CA ASP A 34 -10.88 22.60 -7.33
C ASP A 34 -10.65 21.52 -6.24
N SER A 35 -9.79 21.87 -5.29
CA SER A 35 -9.34 21.02 -4.18
C SER A 35 -10.45 20.63 -3.17
N GLN A 36 -11.63 21.27 -3.22
CA GLN A 36 -12.76 20.99 -2.31
C GLN A 36 -13.80 20.02 -2.89
N ALA A 37 -13.55 19.50 -4.10
CA ALA A 37 -14.48 18.63 -4.79
C ALA A 37 -14.51 17.21 -4.24
N ILE A 38 -15.63 16.83 -3.60
CA ILE A 38 -15.83 15.47 -3.11
C ILE A 38 -16.40 14.62 -4.26
N VAL A 39 -15.56 13.78 -4.87
CA VAL A 39 -16.05 12.75 -5.80
C VAL A 39 -16.73 11.66 -4.98
N HIS A 40 -18.05 11.62 -5.04
CA HIS A 40 -18.86 10.63 -4.34
C HIS A 40 -18.74 9.26 -5.05
N LEU A 41 -17.68 8.52 -4.75
CA LEU A 41 -17.54 7.13 -5.18
C LEU A 41 -18.34 6.21 -4.24
N SER A 42 -19.07 5.25 -4.81
CA SER A 42 -19.82 4.27 -4.00
C SER A 42 -18.87 3.40 -3.17
N VAL A 43 -19.24 3.12 -1.91
CA VAL A 43 -18.50 2.21 -1.00
C VAL A 43 -18.34 0.80 -1.60
N VAL A 44 -19.14 0.44 -2.61
CA VAL A 44 -19.05 -0.82 -3.35
C VAL A 44 -17.69 -1.02 -4.05
N TRP A 45 -16.90 0.04 -4.24
CA TRP A 45 -15.56 -0.04 -4.84
C TRP A 45 -14.42 -0.34 -3.86
N LEU A 46 -14.66 -0.35 -2.53
CA LEU A 46 -13.68 -0.74 -1.52
C LEU A 46 -13.32 -2.26 -1.53
N PRO A 47 -14.32 -3.17 -1.54
CA PRO A 47 -14.08 -4.60 -1.52
C PRO A 47 -13.11 -5.16 -2.58
N PRO A 48 -13.18 -4.77 -3.87
CA PRO A 48 -12.39 -5.42 -4.92
C PRO A 48 -10.88 -5.29 -4.73
N TYR A 49 -10.38 -4.21 -4.14
CA TYR A 49 -8.95 -4.08 -3.86
C TYR A 49 -8.57 -4.49 -2.43
N HIS A 50 -9.39 -4.23 -1.41
CA HIS A 50 -9.05 -4.56 -0.02
C HIS A 50 -9.04 -6.06 0.29
N PHE A 51 -9.98 -6.82 -0.29
CA PHE A 51 -10.06 -8.26 -0.06
C PHE A 51 -8.77 -9.01 -0.46
N PRO A 52 -8.22 -8.82 -1.68
CA PRO A 52 -6.97 -9.47 -2.05
C PRO A 52 -5.75 -8.96 -1.26
N VAL A 53 -5.72 -7.70 -0.77
CA VAL A 53 -4.65 -7.23 0.12
C VAL A 53 -4.61 -8.07 1.39
N GLY A 54 -5.74 -8.20 2.10
CA GLY A 54 -5.78 -8.96 3.35
C GLY A 54 -5.41 -10.43 3.14
N LEU A 55 -5.85 -11.03 2.04
CA LEU A 55 -5.48 -12.39 1.68
C LEU A 55 -3.99 -12.52 1.38
N SER A 56 -3.41 -11.53 0.68
CA SER A 56 -1.98 -11.48 0.40
C SER A 56 -1.15 -11.43 1.67
N GLU A 57 -1.53 -10.58 2.63
CA GLU A 57 -0.84 -10.41 3.89
C GLU A 57 -0.85 -11.71 4.71
N ALA A 58 -2.01 -12.37 4.81
CA ALA A 58 -2.13 -13.65 5.49
C ALA A 58 -1.21 -14.73 4.89
N PHE A 59 -1.18 -14.87 3.56
CA PHE A 59 -0.35 -15.87 2.89
C PHE A 59 1.15 -15.54 2.91
N VAL A 60 1.52 -14.26 2.90
CA VAL A 60 2.91 -13.84 3.08
C VAL A 60 3.35 -14.13 4.51
N ALA A 61 2.55 -13.75 5.52
CA ALA A 61 2.88 -13.94 6.94
C ALA A 61 3.05 -15.42 7.30
N VAL A 62 2.13 -16.28 6.87
CA VAL A 62 2.26 -17.73 7.08
C VAL A 62 3.51 -18.26 6.37
N GLY A 63 3.72 -17.88 5.09
CA GLY A 63 4.88 -18.34 4.34
C GLY A 63 6.22 -17.91 4.94
N GLN A 64 6.32 -16.68 5.42
CA GLN A 64 7.50 -16.14 6.07
C GLN A 64 7.77 -16.83 7.41
N THR A 65 6.72 -17.05 8.20
CA THR A 65 6.81 -17.73 9.50
C THR A 65 7.25 -19.18 9.32
N THR A 66 6.65 -19.93 8.40
CA THR A 66 7.06 -21.30 8.09
C THR A 66 8.50 -21.37 7.60
N PHE A 67 8.94 -20.42 6.77
CA PHE A 67 10.32 -20.33 6.30
C PHE A 67 11.31 -20.08 7.44
N PHE A 68 11.01 -19.13 8.33
CA PHE A 68 11.87 -18.90 9.49
C PHE A 68 11.95 -20.10 10.42
N TYR A 69 10.84 -20.81 10.63
CA TYR A 69 10.86 -22.04 11.42
C TYR A 69 11.52 -23.24 10.72
N SER A 70 11.61 -23.27 9.39
CA SER A 70 12.34 -24.32 8.67
C SER A 70 13.84 -24.10 8.67
N GLU A 71 14.29 -22.85 8.59
CA GLU A 71 15.72 -22.49 8.53
C GLU A 71 16.36 -22.28 9.91
N LEU A 72 15.58 -21.87 10.92
CA LEU A 72 16.11 -21.62 12.27
C LEU A 72 15.88 -22.82 13.20
N PRO A 73 16.86 -23.17 14.07
CA PRO A 73 16.69 -24.20 15.09
C PRO A 73 15.53 -23.86 16.05
N LYS A 74 14.84 -24.87 16.59
CA LYS A 74 13.71 -24.67 17.53
C LYS A 74 14.06 -23.84 18.77
N THR A 75 15.33 -23.82 19.19
CA THR A 75 15.86 -22.99 20.28
C THR A 75 15.91 -21.49 19.96
N MET A 76 15.73 -21.10 18.70
CA MET A 76 15.77 -19.72 18.21
C MET A 76 14.39 -19.16 17.81
N SER A 77 13.30 -19.75 18.32
CA SER A 77 11.93 -19.29 18.05
C SER A 77 11.73 -17.79 18.32
N SER A 78 12.30 -17.25 19.40
CA SER A 78 12.24 -15.81 19.69
C SER A 78 12.96 -14.94 18.65
N ILE A 79 14.07 -15.43 18.07
CA ILE A 79 14.79 -14.73 17.00
C ILE A 79 13.95 -14.72 15.72
N ALA A 80 13.25 -15.81 15.40
CA ALA A 80 12.35 -15.89 14.25
C ALA A 80 11.22 -14.85 14.33
N SER A 81 10.56 -14.72 15.48
CA SER A 81 9.51 -13.72 15.69
C SER A 81 10.06 -12.28 15.69
N ASN A 82 11.22 -12.05 16.30
CA ASN A 82 11.83 -10.72 16.32
C ASN A 82 12.29 -10.29 14.92
N LEU A 83 12.79 -11.20 14.10
CA LEU A 83 13.21 -10.90 12.72
C LEU A 83 12.02 -10.50 11.84
N PHE A 84 10.84 -11.10 12.07
CA PHE A 84 9.60 -10.69 11.41
C PHE A 84 9.22 -9.25 11.75
N ILE A 85 9.17 -8.91 13.04
CA ILE A 85 8.84 -7.55 13.50
C ILE A 85 9.90 -6.53 13.04
N LEU A 86 11.18 -6.90 13.10
CA LEU A 86 12.28 -6.07 12.61
C LEU A 86 12.14 -5.81 11.11
N GLY A 87 11.76 -6.82 10.32
CA GLY A 87 11.47 -6.66 8.90
C GLY A 87 10.34 -5.67 8.63
N MET A 88 9.25 -5.74 9.41
CA MET A 88 8.16 -4.75 9.32
C MET A 88 8.61 -3.33 9.70
N ALA A 89 9.41 -3.19 10.76
CA ALA A 89 9.96 -1.91 11.19
C ALA A 89 10.92 -1.31 10.14
N ALA A 90 11.75 -2.15 9.51
CA ALA A 90 12.60 -1.71 8.42
C ALA A 90 11.77 -1.28 7.21
N ALA A 91 10.72 -2.02 6.87
CA ALA A 91 9.82 -1.66 5.77
C ALA A 91 9.11 -0.32 6.02
N SER A 92 8.65 -0.05 7.24
CA SER A 92 8.02 1.23 7.57
C SER A 92 9.00 2.40 7.49
N LEU A 93 10.24 2.23 7.95
CA LEU A 93 11.29 3.25 7.81
C LEU A 93 11.59 3.55 6.34
N VAL A 94 11.68 2.53 5.50
CA VAL A 94 11.86 2.71 4.05
C VAL A 94 10.67 3.43 3.43
N ALA A 95 9.44 3.06 3.79
CA ALA A 95 8.24 3.73 3.32
C ALA A 95 8.23 5.22 3.71
N SER A 96 8.53 5.54 4.97
CA SER A 96 8.64 6.93 5.44
C SER A 96 9.75 7.70 4.74
N PHE A 97 10.87 7.05 4.47
CA PHE A 97 11.97 7.68 3.73
C PHE A 97 11.55 8.02 2.30
N ILE A 98 10.88 7.09 1.61
CA ILE A 98 10.36 7.30 0.25
C ILE A 98 9.35 8.45 0.25
N THR A 99 8.35 8.42 1.13
CA THR A 99 7.32 9.47 1.17
C THR A 99 7.91 10.83 1.52
N SER A 100 8.84 10.90 2.47
CA SER A 100 9.54 12.15 2.81
C SER A 100 10.40 12.67 1.67
N THR A 101 11.05 11.79 0.92
CA THR A 101 11.89 12.18 -0.22
C THR A 101 11.04 12.72 -1.37
N VAL A 102 9.95 12.02 -1.70
CA VAL A 102 8.99 12.47 -2.72
C VAL A 102 8.39 13.81 -2.31
N ASP A 103 8.02 13.98 -1.04
CA ASP A 103 7.50 15.25 -0.52
C ASP A 103 8.50 16.41 -0.64
N ASP A 104 9.76 16.22 -0.24
CA ASP A 104 10.80 17.25 -0.35
C ASP A 104 11.07 17.64 -1.81
N ILE A 105 11.11 16.67 -2.73
CA ILE A 105 11.30 16.92 -4.16
C ILE A 105 10.13 17.74 -4.71
N THR A 106 8.89 17.36 -4.41
CA THR A 106 7.69 18.04 -4.94
C THR A 106 7.60 19.48 -4.43
N LYS A 107 7.93 19.73 -3.15
CA LYS A 107 8.00 21.08 -2.58
C LYS A 107 9.05 21.97 -3.26
N ARG A 108 10.22 21.40 -3.58
CA ARG A 108 11.32 22.14 -4.24
C ARG A 108 11.01 22.52 -5.69
N LEU A 109 10.16 21.76 -6.38
CA LEU A 109 9.70 22.07 -7.73
C LEU A 109 8.63 23.17 -7.78
N GLY A 110 8.24 23.75 -6.64
CA GLY A 110 7.28 24.85 -6.56
C GLY A 110 5.81 24.43 -6.60
N GLY A 111 5.52 23.12 -6.47
CA GLY A 111 4.16 22.57 -6.35
C GLY A 111 3.74 22.29 -4.90
N GLU A 112 2.44 22.03 -4.68
CA GLU A 112 1.94 21.53 -3.40
C GLU A 112 2.59 20.18 -3.05
N SER A 113 2.74 19.90 -1.74
CA SER A 113 3.26 18.63 -1.21
C SER A 113 2.60 17.42 -1.88
N TRP A 114 3.37 16.39 -2.24
CA TRP A 114 2.79 15.14 -2.77
C TRP A 114 1.96 14.39 -1.72
N VAL A 115 2.26 14.62 -0.44
CA VAL A 115 1.46 14.21 0.72
C VAL A 115 0.71 15.43 1.27
N SER A 116 0.33 16.36 0.40
CA SER A 116 -0.71 17.33 0.74
C SER A 116 -1.98 16.52 1.04
N SER A 117 -2.81 16.99 1.97
CA SER A 117 -4.15 16.42 2.18
C SER A 117 -5.04 16.48 0.93
N ASN A 118 -4.52 17.10 -0.14
CA ASN A 118 -5.08 17.21 -1.46
C ASN A 118 -4.77 15.95 -2.30
N ILE A 119 -5.67 14.97 -2.24
CA ILE A 119 -5.63 13.73 -3.04
C ILE A 119 -6.38 13.86 -4.38
N ASN A 120 -6.71 15.08 -4.81
CA ASN A 120 -7.49 15.37 -6.02
C ASN A 120 -6.78 16.38 -6.91
#